data_AF-A0A243RA43-F1
#
_entry.id   AF-A0A243RA43-F1
#
_cell.length_a   1.000
_cell.length_b   1.000
_cell.length_c   1.000
_cell.angle_alpha   90.00
_cell.angle_beta   90.00
_cell.angle_gamma   90.00
#
_symmetry.space_group_name_H-M   'P 1'
#
loop_
_entity.id
_entity.type
_entity.pdbx_description
1 polymer ?
#
loop_
_entity_poly.entity_id
_entity_poly.type
_entity_poly.pdbx_seq_one_letter_code
_entity_poly.pdbx_strand_id
1 'polypeptide(L)'
;MHSFRVVLVMLAVMVLAGCDRAEDRTARLDHVVGASCPNGSQPDLSLPRQTLPDDFVLVQVIRCRWDSRYLPGKGLWEVVIEEHADGSADELMTELRRPSERSIFGQNCLLVEYLVDYFVVVDSSGRAVLPDLPTTVCGGAFRSALDVIRRLPYRVDKQIPIRRLKSEKAFRAGCADKYTDVILTVSRMRASLPKPQQARQMWNPAPKGVRVCVYRTVDKTRGTIEGKFESMRIFKSGSLRTLLTALDSAPATDCPSDHTWFAVLDTGSREAYAELDGCRNLVRPDGTLGRLTPDAVALLTD
;
A
#
# COMPACT_ATOMS: atom_id res chain seq x y z
N MET A 1 -43.21 -23.61 89.56
CA MET A 1 -42.57 -23.22 88.28
C MET A 1 -41.06 -23.11 88.55
N HIS A 2 -40.32 -24.23 88.66
CA HIS A 2 -39.66 -25.01 87.60
C HIS A 2 -38.67 -24.25 86.70
N SER A 3 -37.41 -24.75 86.75
CA SER A 3 -36.43 -24.88 85.65
C SER A 3 -35.50 -23.70 85.35
N PHE A 4 -34.27 -23.86 84.85
CA PHE A 4 -33.18 -24.86 84.83
C PHE A 4 -32.10 -24.28 83.86
N ARG A 5 -30.87 -24.83 83.87
CA ARG A 5 -29.79 -24.77 82.82
C ARG A 5 -28.82 -23.59 82.88
N VAL A 6 -27.51 -23.77 83.09
CA VAL A 6 -26.47 -24.52 82.32
C VAL A 6 -26.31 -23.99 80.90
N VAL A 7 -25.19 -23.30 80.62
CA VAL A 7 -24.65 -23.13 79.28
C VAL A 7 -23.16 -23.50 79.29
N LEU A 8 -22.87 -24.51 78.48
CA LEU A 8 -21.58 -25.14 78.19
C LEU A 8 -20.77 -24.23 77.24
N VAL A 9 -19.47 -24.09 77.49
CA VAL A 9 -18.51 -23.50 76.53
C VAL A 9 -17.95 -24.64 75.67
N MET A 10 -18.20 -24.60 74.36
CA MET A 10 -17.58 -25.48 73.36
C MET A 10 -16.55 -24.66 72.56
N LEU A 11 -15.29 -25.06 72.68
CA LEU A 11 -14.15 -24.57 71.92
C LEU A 11 -14.08 -25.35 70.60
N ALA A 12 -14.22 -24.68 69.46
CA ALA A 12 -13.99 -25.27 68.15
C ALA A 12 -12.60 -24.87 67.64
N VAL A 13 -11.71 -25.86 67.50
CA VAL A 13 -10.41 -25.74 66.82
C VAL A 13 -10.64 -25.98 65.33
N MET A 14 -10.51 -24.95 64.50
CA MET A 14 -10.42 -25.11 63.05
C MET A 14 -8.95 -25.29 62.63
N VAL A 15 -8.64 -26.48 62.10
CA VAL A 15 -7.40 -26.75 61.37
C VAL A 15 -7.63 -26.37 59.90
N LEU A 16 -7.02 -25.28 59.45
CA LEU A 16 -6.97 -24.90 58.03
C LEU A 16 -5.82 -25.63 57.34
N ALA A 17 -6.12 -26.76 56.70
CA ALA A 17 -5.26 -27.35 55.67
C ALA A 17 -5.67 -26.77 54.31
N GLY A 18 -5.05 -25.65 53.94
CA GLY A 18 -5.14 -25.09 52.59
C GLY A 18 -3.92 -25.54 51.78
N CYS A 19 -4.08 -26.60 50.98
CA CYS A 19 -3.07 -27.03 50.02
C CYS A 19 -2.92 -25.98 48.90
N ASP A 20 -1.69 -25.48 48.73
CA ASP A 20 -1.21 -24.79 47.54
C ASP A 20 -1.50 -25.62 46.29
N ARG A 21 -2.46 -25.18 45.49
CA ARG A 21 -2.47 -25.44 44.05
C ARG A 21 -1.91 -24.20 43.37
N ALA A 22 -0.59 -24.09 43.38
CA ALA A 22 0.09 -23.29 42.37
C ALA A 22 -0.16 -23.98 41.03
N GLU A 23 -1.21 -23.56 40.33
CA GLU A 23 -1.36 -23.82 38.91
C GLU A 23 -0.09 -23.34 38.23
N ASP A 24 0.63 -24.28 37.62
CA ASP A 24 1.70 -24.07 36.67
C ASP A 24 1.16 -23.30 35.46
N ARG A 25 0.98 -21.99 35.63
CA ARG A 25 0.71 -21.05 34.55
C ARG A 25 2.04 -20.78 33.85
N THR A 26 2.58 -21.78 33.16
CA THR A 26 3.46 -21.48 32.02
C THR A 26 2.74 -20.47 31.16
N ALA A 27 3.33 -19.29 31.02
CA ALA A 27 2.69 -18.19 30.36
C ALA A 27 2.39 -18.58 28.91
N ARG A 28 1.09 -18.65 28.60
CA ARG A 28 0.63 -19.19 27.33
C ARG A 28 0.71 -18.11 26.26
N LEU A 29 1.32 -18.45 25.12
CA LEU A 29 1.18 -17.67 23.90
C LEU A 29 -0.13 -18.09 23.25
N ASP A 30 -1.12 -17.20 23.22
CA ASP A 30 -2.46 -17.51 22.73
C ASP A 30 -2.57 -17.42 21.20
N HIS A 31 -1.67 -16.66 20.57
CA HIS A 31 -1.68 -16.35 19.15
C HIS A 31 -0.32 -16.60 18.50
N VAL A 32 0.00 -17.87 18.27
CA VAL A 32 1.18 -18.30 17.50
C VAL A 32 0.89 -18.16 16.00
N VAL A 33 1.83 -17.56 15.28
CA VAL A 33 1.79 -17.36 13.83
C VAL A 33 2.95 -18.10 13.14
N GLY A 34 2.99 -18.07 11.82
CA GLY A 34 4.12 -18.59 11.05
C GLY A 34 5.39 -17.74 11.25
N ALA A 35 6.54 -18.40 11.39
CA ALA A 35 7.86 -17.75 11.38
C ALA A 35 8.31 -17.40 9.95
N SER A 36 7.46 -16.69 9.21
CA SER A 36 7.72 -16.28 7.82
C SER A 36 6.80 -15.13 7.43
N CYS A 37 7.11 -14.47 6.33
CA CYS A 37 6.23 -13.44 5.80
C CYS A 37 4.88 -13.98 5.32
N PRO A 38 3.78 -13.22 5.52
CA PRO A 38 2.48 -13.60 4.99
C PRO A 38 2.50 -13.55 3.45
N ASN A 39 1.76 -14.46 2.83
CA ASN A 39 1.56 -14.46 1.39
C ASN A 39 0.55 -13.37 1.02
N GLY A 40 0.98 -12.27 0.39
CA GLY A 40 0.05 -11.24 -0.05
C GLY A 40 0.70 -9.89 -0.36
N SER A 41 -0.06 -9.00 -1.00
CA SER A 41 0.39 -7.64 -1.34
C SER A 41 0.42 -6.69 -0.16
N GLN A 42 -0.18 -7.07 0.97
CA GLN A 42 -0.17 -6.31 2.22
C GLN A 42 -0.15 -7.26 3.41
N PRO A 43 0.42 -6.85 4.57
CA PRO A 43 0.25 -7.60 5.80
C PRO A 43 -1.22 -7.60 6.22
N ASP A 44 -1.71 -8.74 6.69
CA ASP A 44 -3.03 -8.82 7.31
C ASP A 44 -2.99 -8.11 8.67
N LEU A 45 -3.52 -6.89 8.70
CA LEU A 45 -3.58 -6.06 9.91
C LEU A 45 -4.61 -6.57 10.92
N SER A 46 -5.45 -7.54 10.55
CA SER A 46 -6.43 -8.16 11.46
C SER A 46 -5.81 -9.26 12.34
N LEU A 47 -4.56 -9.67 12.04
CA LEU A 47 -3.88 -10.67 12.84
C LEU A 47 -3.70 -10.16 14.28
N PRO A 48 -4.12 -10.94 15.29
CA PRO A 48 -4.05 -10.52 16.67
C PRO A 48 -2.60 -10.34 17.11
N ARG A 49 -2.32 -9.20 17.73
CA ARG A 49 -1.10 -8.96 18.49
C ARG A 49 -1.32 -9.36 19.95
N GLN A 50 -0.24 -9.66 20.64
CA GLN A 50 -0.32 -10.06 22.04
C GLN A 50 0.87 -9.56 22.85
N THR A 51 0.62 -9.40 24.15
CA THR A 51 1.67 -9.10 25.12
C THR A 51 2.56 -10.32 25.30
N LEU A 52 3.87 -10.09 25.42
CA LEU A 52 4.84 -11.15 25.62
C LEU A 52 4.94 -11.50 27.11
N PRO A 53 4.93 -12.80 27.47
CA PRO A 53 5.26 -13.22 28.82
C PRO A 53 6.60 -12.74 29.35
N ASP A 54 6.73 -12.66 30.68
CA ASP A 54 7.98 -12.28 31.36
C ASP A 54 9.11 -13.29 31.11
N ASP A 55 8.78 -14.57 30.97
CA ASP A 55 9.69 -15.66 30.67
C ASP A 55 9.93 -15.86 29.16
N PHE A 56 9.34 -15.03 28.30
CA PHE A 56 9.58 -15.11 26.86
C PHE A 56 11.04 -14.78 26.53
N VAL A 57 11.76 -15.77 25.99
CA VAL A 57 13.15 -15.64 25.54
C VAL A 57 13.16 -15.47 24.02
N LEU A 58 13.36 -14.23 23.56
CA LEU A 58 13.51 -13.90 22.15
C LEU A 58 14.87 -14.39 21.63
N VAL A 59 14.85 -15.19 20.57
CA VAL A 59 16.07 -15.68 19.89
C VAL A 59 16.21 -15.16 18.46
N GLN A 60 15.11 -14.73 17.86
CA GLN A 60 15.10 -14.21 16.50
C GLN A 60 13.95 -13.21 16.29
N VAL A 61 14.18 -12.25 15.40
CA VAL A 61 13.15 -11.34 14.87
C VAL A 61 13.07 -11.54 13.37
N ILE A 62 11.88 -11.79 12.84
CA ILE A 62 11.63 -11.83 11.40
C ILE A 62 10.87 -10.57 11.02
N ARG A 63 11.36 -9.82 10.04
CA ARG A 63 10.75 -8.61 9.48
C ARG A 63 10.40 -8.83 8.03
N CYS A 64 9.24 -8.33 7.63
CA CYS A 64 8.74 -8.38 6.27
C CYS A 64 8.56 -6.96 5.75
N ARG A 65 9.24 -6.66 4.64
CA ARG A 65 9.14 -5.35 3.98
C ARG A 65 8.59 -5.51 2.57
N TRP A 66 7.53 -4.79 2.26
CA TRP A 66 6.99 -4.69 0.91
C TRP A 66 7.76 -3.59 0.17
N ASP A 67 8.30 -3.94 -1.00
CA ASP A 67 9.14 -3.04 -1.79
C ASP A 67 8.84 -3.22 -3.28
N SER A 68 9.17 -2.21 -4.08
CA SER A 68 9.12 -2.28 -5.53
C SER A 68 10.51 -2.59 -6.09
N ARG A 69 10.70 -3.79 -6.65
CA ARG A 69 11.98 -4.23 -7.21
C ARG A 69 11.86 -4.56 -8.69
N TYR A 70 12.84 -4.09 -9.45
CA TYR A 70 13.02 -4.53 -10.83
C TYR A 70 13.60 -5.95 -10.83
N LEU A 71 12.93 -6.86 -11.52
CA LEU A 71 13.38 -8.22 -11.73
C LEU A 71 13.77 -8.37 -13.21
N PRO A 72 15.05 -8.62 -13.53
CA PRO A 72 15.53 -8.68 -14.92
C PRO A 72 14.69 -9.57 -15.82
N GLY A 73 14.20 -9.00 -16.92
CA GLY A 73 13.35 -9.69 -17.90
C GLY A 73 11.89 -9.90 -17.47
N LYS A 74 11.53 -9.56 -16.23
CA LYS A 74 10.16 -9.70 -15.70
C LYS A 74 9.48 -8.36 -15.43
N GLY A 75 10.21 -7.24 -15.47
CA GLY A 75 9.70 -5.90 -15.19
C GLY A 75 9.75 -5.50 -13.72
N LEU A 76 8.87 -4.58 -13.32
CA LEU A 76 8.77 -4.07 -11.95
C LEU A 76 7.76 -4.90 -11.16
N TRP A 77 8.18 -5.37 -10.00
CA TRP A 77 7.39 -6.21 -9.11
C TRP A 77 7.29 -5.61 -7.73
N GLU A 78 6.12 -5.78 -7.13
CA GLU A 78 5.95 -5.73 -5.69
C GLU A 78 6.52 -7.03 -5.12
N VAL A 79 7.52 -6.91 -4.25
CA VAL A 79 8.20 -8.02 -3.61
C VAL A 79 8.08 -7.88 -2.10
N VAL A 80 8.00 -9.01 -1.41
CA VAL A 80 8.19 -9.07 0.04
C VAL A 80 9.62 -9.52 0.30
N ILE A 81 10.35 -8.70 1.04
CA ILE A 81 11.70 -8.99 1.52
C ILE A 81 11.54 -9.55 2.94
N GLU A 82 11.82 -10.85 3.09
CA GLU A 82 11.90 -11.54 4.37
C GLU A 82 13.32 -11.38 4.90
N GLU A 83 13.44 -10.82 6.10
CA GLU A 83 14.70 -10.58 6.77
C GLU A 83 14.65 -11.13 8.19
N HIS A 84 15.73 -11.76 8.67
CA HIS A 84 15.85 -12.12 10.08
C HIS A 84 16.99 -11.34 10.75
N ALA A 85 16.84 -11.14 12.05
CA ALA A 85 17.93 -10.78 12.93
C ALA A 85 17.99 -11.83 14.05
N ASP A 86 19.16 -12.46 14.21
CA ASP A 86 19.41 -13.46 15.25
C ASP A 86 20.05 -12.81 16.48
N GLY A 87 19.87 -13.45 17.63
CA GLY A 87 20.54 -13.09 18.88
C GLY A 87 19.61 -12.46 19.91
N SER A 88 20.14 -12.16 21.09
CA SER A 88 19.36 -11.51 22.14
C SER A 88 19.05 -10.08 21.72
N ALA A 89 17.77 -9.78 21.55
CA ALA A 89 17.27 -8.43 21.31
C ALA A 89 16.76 -7.83 22.62
N ASP A 90 17.62 -7.78 23.65
CA ASP A 90 17.23 -7.40 25.02
C ASP A 90 16.62 -6.00 25.09
N GLU A 91 17.15 -5.08 24.29
CA GLU A 91 16.59 -3.74 24.15
C GLU A 91 15.22 -3.76 23.46
N LEU A 92 15.03 -4.62 22.46
CA LEU A 92 13.71 -4.78 21.84
C LEU A 92 12.72 -5.34 22.86
N MET A 93 13.11 -6.35 23.64
CA MET A 93 12.27 -6.90 24.69
C MET A 93 11.92 -5.86 25.76
N THR A 94 12.88 -4.99 26.11
CA THR A 94 12.66 -3.86 27.03
C THR A 94 11.60 -2.90 26.48
N GLU A 95 11.68 -2.54 25.20
CA GLU A 95 10.69 -1.70 24.55
C GLU A 95 9.33 -2.40 24.43
N LEU A 96 9.27 -3.65 23.96
CA LEU A 96 8.01 -4.39 23.76
C LEU A 96 7.25 -4.64 25.07
N ARG A 97 7.96 -4.74 26.20
CA ARG A 97 7.34 -4.88 27.54
C ARG A 97 6.94 -3.56 28.18
N ARG A 98 7.29 -2.42 27.56
CA ARG A 98 6.89 -1.12 28.07
C ARG A 98 5.36 -1.02 28.08
N PRO A 99 4.73 -0.52 29.15
CA PRO A 99 3.30 -0.29 29.13
C PRO A 99 2.95 0.83 28.14
N SER A 100 1.89 0.63 27.36
CA SER A 100 1.28 1.72 26.58
C SER A 100 0.80 2.83 27.51
N GLU A 101 1.00 4.06 27.09
CA GLU A 101 0.48 5.23 27.77
C GLU A 101 -1.05 5.26 27.71
N ARG A 102 -1.67 5.70 28.80
CA ARG A 102 -3.10 5.92 28.90
C ARG A 102 -3.32 7.32 29.45
N SER A 103 -4.21 8.09 28.83
CA SER A 103 -4.64 9.37 29.38
C SER A 103 -5.99 9.21 30.07
N ILE A 104 -6.11 9.73 31.28
CA ILE A 104 -7.38 9.86 31.99
C ILE A 104 -8.18 11.10 31.53
N PHE A 105 -7.56 11.96 30.72
CA PHE A 105 -8.17 13.17 30.15
C PHE A 105 -8.21 13.08 28.61
N GLY A 106 -9.24 13.65 27.99
CA GLY A 106 -9.31 13.73 26.53
C GLY A 106 -8.12 14.50 25.96
N GLN A 107 -7.48 13.97 24.92
CA GLN A 107 -6.29 14.55 24.32
C GLN A 107 -6.52 14.80 22.82
N ASN A 108 -6.08 15.97 22.35
CA ASN A 108 -6.19 16.33 20.93
C ASN A 108 -5.04 15.69 20.16
N CYS A 109 -5.30 14.56 19.54
CA CYS A 109 -4.34 13.84 18.71
C CYS A 109 -4.45 14.26 17.25
N LEU A 110 -3.30 14.44 16.60
CA LEU A 110 -3.26 14.59 15.15
C LEU A 110 -3.64 13.26 14.49
N LEU A 111 -4.38 13.34 13.37
CA LEU A 111 -4.68 12.19 12.50
C LEU A 111 -3.41 11.80 11.73
N VAL A 112 -2.46 11.17 12.40
CA VAL A 112 -1.22 10.66 11.80
C VAL A 112 -1.32 9.15 11.67
N GLU A 113 -1.05 8.65 10.46
CA GLU A 113 -0.93 7.23 10.18
C GLU A 113 0.49 6.74 10.53
N TYR A 114 0.59 5.66 11.30
CA TYR A 114 1.85 5.04 11.68
C TYR A 114 2.04 3.75 10.90
N LEU A 115 2.93 3.78 9.91
CA LEU A 115 3.31 2.57 9.17
C LEU A 115 4.42 1.85 9.93
N VAL A 116 4.08 0.66 10.42
CA VAL A 116 5.03 -0.27 11.05
C VAL A 116 5.19 -1.47 10.13
N ASP A 117 6.43 -1.80 9.79
CA ASP A 117 6.73 -3.02 9.04
C ASP A 117 6.18 -4.22 9.80
N TYR A 118 5.67 -5.22 9.08
CA TYR A 118 5.27 -6.46 9.71
C TYR A 118 6.51 -7.15 10.29
N PHE A 119 6.44 -7.56 11.55
CA PHE A 119 7.49 -8.35 12.17
C PHE A 119 6.92 -9.30 13.21
N VAL A 120 7.57 -10.44 13.38
CA VAL A 120 7.29 -11.42 14.43
C VAL A 120 8.54 -11.64 15.26
N VAL A 121 8.34 -11.99 16.53
CA VAL A 121 9.42 -12.45 17.41
C VAL A 121 9.30 -13.95 17.59
N VAL A 122 10.44 -14.63 17.59
CA VAL A 122 10.52 -16.08 17.69
C VAL A 122 11.24 -16.46 18.97
N ASP A 123 10.68 -17.41 19.70
CA ASP A 123 11.30 -17.94 20.92
C ASP A 123 12.23 -19.14 20.66
N SER A 124 12.93 -19.59 21.72
CA SER A 124 13.84 -20.74 21.65
C SER A 124 13.16 -22.07 21.28
N SER A 125 11.83 -22.15 21.38
CA SER A 125 11.04 -23.31 20.95
C SER A 125 10.59 -23.20 19.49
N GLY A 126 10.94 -22.11 18.79
CA GLY A 126 10.55 -21.84 17.41
C GLY A 126 9.13 -21.27 17.26
N ARG A 127 8.48 -20.85 18.35
CA ARG A 127 7.14 -20.25 18.30
C ARG A 127 7.27 -18.79 17.89
N ALA A 128 6.63 -18.41 16.79
CA ALA A 128 6.57 -17.02 16.33
C ALA A 128 5.28 -16.35 16.77
N VAL A 129 5.36 -15.10 17.21
CA VAL A 129 4.19 -14.30 17.64
C VAL A 129 4.31 -12.88 17.12
N LEU A 130 3.17 -12.24 16.88
CA LEU A 130 3.07 -10.81 16.63
C LEU A 130 3.02 -10.08 17.99
N PRO A 131 4.09 -9.39 18.41
CA PRO A 131 4.04 -8.70 19.70
C PRO A 131 3.17 -7.45 19.61
N ASP A 132 2.54 -7.12 20.72
CA ASP A 132 1.99 -5.79 20.96
C ASP A 132 3.10 -4.75 20.85
N LEU A 133 2.78 -3.61 20.24
CA LEU A 133 3.65 -2.45 20.24
C LEU A 133 3.15 -1.49 21.29
N PRO A 134 4.02 -1.04 22.21
CA PRO A 134 3.64 -0.05 23.19
C PRO A 134 3.30 1.27 22.48
N THR A 135 2.18 1.87 22.86
CA THR A 135 1.64 3.06 22.22
C THR A 135 1.71 4.28 23.14
N THR A 136 1.82 5.44 22.52
CA THR A 136 1.62 6.74 23.15
C THR A 136 0.14 6.94 23.49
N VAL A 137 -0.17 7.96 24.28
CA VAL A 137 -1.55 8.42 24.54
C VAL A 137 -2.42 8.61 23.28
N CYS A 138 -1.82 8.85 22.11
CA CYS A 138 -2.50 9.02 20.83
C CYS A 138 -2.63 7.74 20.00
N GLY A 139 -2.30 6.58 20.56
CA GLY A 139 -2.40 5.28 19.90
C GLY A 139 -1.27 4.97 18.91
N GLY A 140 -0.41 5.93 18.59
CA GLY A 140 0.79 5.68 17.79
C GLY A 140 1.84 4.92 18.59
N ALA A 141 2.51 3.93 17.97
CA ALA A 141 3.61 3.21 18.60
C ALA A 141 4.74 4.15 19.05
N PHE A 142 5.41 3.83 20.16
CA PHE A 142 6.58 4.60 20.59
C PHE A 142 7.67 4.59 19.51
N ARG A 143 8.22 5.78 19.22
CA ARG A 143 9.33 5.90 18.26
C ARG A 143 10.56 5.09 18.69
N SER A 144 10.86 5.03 19.99
CA SER A 144 11.95 4.22 20.55
C SER A 144 11.83 2.75 20.15
N ALA A 145 10.65 2.15 20.33
CA ALA A 145 10.39 0.76 19.94
C ALA A 145 10.60 0.55 18.43
N LEU A 146 10.09 1.47 17.58
CA LEU A 146 10.26 1.40 16.13
C LEU A 146 11.73 1.53 15.71
N ASP A 147 12.49 2.40 16.37
CA ASP A 147 13.90 2.62 16.06
C ASP A 147 14.76 1.42 16.45
N VAL A 148 14.46 0.78 17.60
CA VAL A 148 15.09 -0.49 18.00
C VAL A 148 14.79 -1.60 16.99
N ILE A 149 13.54 -1.74 16.55
CA ILE A 149 13.19 -2.73 15.51
C ILE A 149 14.00 -2.44 14.25
N ARG A 150 14.02 -1.21 13.74
CA ARG A 150 14.66 -0.87 12.46
C ARG A 150 16.17 -1.12 12.44
N ARG A 151 16.85 -0.93 13.57
CA ARG A 151 18.32 -0.98 13.67
C ARG A 151 18.89 -2.37 13.95
N LEU A 152 18.04 -3.37 14.15
CA LEU A 152 18.50 -4.74 14.30
C LEU A 152 19.36 -5.17 13.10
N PRO A 153 20.36 -6.04 13.30
CA PRO A 153 21.31 -6.45 12.25
C PRO A 153 20.66 -7.46 11.29
N TYR A 154 19.69 -7.00 10.51
CA TYR A 154 18.94 -7.85 9.60
C TYR A 154 19.78 -8.42 8.47
N ARG A 155 19.46 -9.67 8.12
CA ARG A 155 19.95 -10.39 6.94
C ARG A 155 18.75 -10.76 6.08
N VAL A 156 18.89 -10.58 4.77
CA VAL A 156 17.84 -10.97 3.82
C VAL A 156 17.87 -12.48 3.64
N ASP A 157 16.75 -13.13 3.93
CA ASP A 157 16.55 -14.55 3.66
C ASP A 157 16.04 -14.78 2.26
N LYS A 158 14.94 -14.09 1.93
CA LYS A 158 14.18 -14.32 0.71
C LYS A 158 13.62 -13.02 0.16
N GLN A 159 13.47 -13.02 -1.16
CA GLN A 159 12.69 -12.03 -1.88
C GLN A 159 11.58 -12.76 -2.63
N ILE A 160 10.34 -12.51 -2.25
CA ILE A 160 9.17 -13.22 -2.74
C ILE A 160 8.41 -12.28 -3.68
N PRO A 161 8.39 -12.52 -4.99
CA PRO A 161 7.57 -11.73 -5.91
C PRO A 161 6.10 -11.98 -5.65
N ILE A 162 5.36 -10.94 -5.30
CA ILE A 162 3.93 -11.04 -4.96
C ILE A 162 3.08 -10.73 -6.19
N ARG A 163 3.35 -9.59 -6.80
CA ARG A 163 2.52 -9.05 -7.89
C ARG A 163 3.37 -8.24 -8.84
N ARG A 164 3.15 -8.43 -10.14
CA ARG A 164 3.75 -7.59 -11.16
C ARG A 164 3.06 -6.23 -11.18
N LEU A 165 3.84 -5.17 -10.99
CA LEU A 165 3.38 -3.78 -11.10
C LEU A 165 3.48 -3.29 -12.56
N LYS A 166 4.57 -3.65 -13.25
CA LYS A 166 4.77 -3.34 -14.67
C LYS A 166 5.48 -4.50 -15.36
N SER A 167 5.04 -4.88 -16.56
CA SER A 167 5.78 -5.80 -17.42
C SER A 167 7.13 -5.22 -17.80
N GLU A 168 8.05 -6.08 -18.24
CA GLU A 168 9.35 -5.64 -18.78
C GLU A 168 9.17 -4.59 -19.89
N LYS A 169 8.21 -4.82 -20.78
CA LYS A 169 7.88 -3.95 -21.91
C LYS A 169 7.44 -2.56 -21.42
N ALA A 170 6.49 -2.50 -20.49
CA ALA A 170 5.98 -1.23 -19.96
C ALA A 170 7.01 -0.51 -19.07
N PHE A 171 7.77 -1.25 -18.26
CA PHE A 171 8.82 -0.69 -17.41
C PHE A 171 9.90 0.01 -18.24
N ARG A 172 10.44 -0.67 -19.27
CA ARG A 172 11.42 -0.07 -20.19
C ARG A 172 10.86 1.11 -20.96
N ALA A 173 9.55 1.09 -21.25
CA ALA A 173 8.86 2.18 -21.91
C ALA A 173 8.64 3.40 -21.01
N GLY A 174 8.74 3.28 -19.68
CA GLY A 174 8.29 4.31 -18.75
C GLY A 174 6.76 4.51 -18.78
N CYS A 175 6.01 3.48 -19.16
CA CYS A 175 4.54 3.45 -19.22
C CYS A 175 3.98 2.51 -18.14
N ALA A 176 2.67 2.54 -17.91
CA ALA A 176 1.99 1.54 -17.08
C ALA A 176 1.58 0.33 -17.93
N ASP A 177 1.41 -0.86 -17.34
CA ASP A 177 0.87 -2.03 -18.07
C ASP A 177 -0.61 -1.84 -18.43
N LYS A 178 -1.32 -1.18 -17.51
CA LYS A 178 -2.72 -0.81 -17.60
C LYS A 178 -2.88 0.66 -17.28
N TYR A 179 -3.81 1.33 -17.94
CA TYR A 179 -4.07 2.73 -17.70
C TYR A 179 -5.57 3.00 -17.84
N THR A 180 -6.11 3.89 -17.00
CA THR A 180 -7.53 4.25 -17.06
C THR A 180 -7.82 5.09 -18.31
N ASP A 181 -8.79 4.65 -19.09
CA ASP A 181 -9.35 5.43 -20.20
C ASP A 181 -10.24 6.55 -19.64
N VAL A 182 -9.60 7.67 -19.33
CA VAL A 182 -10.26 8.84 -18.73
C VAL A 182 -11.38 9.35 -19.64
N ILE A 183 -11.22 9.25 -20.96
CA ILE A 183 -12.17 9.80 -21.93
C ILE A 183 -13.47 8.99 -21.90
N LEU A 184 -13.41 7.66 -22.02
CA LEU A 184 -14.62 6.83 -21.91
C LEU A 184 -15.17 6.81 -20.48
N THR A 185 -14.33 6.81 -19.45
CA THR A 185 -14.79 6.81 -18.05
C THR A 185 -15.62 8.07 -17.74
N VAL A 186 -15.13 9.26 -18.07
CA VAL A 186 -15.87 10.53 -17.85
C VAL A 186 -17.15 10.57 -18.67
N SER A 187 -17.09 10.14 -19.95
CA SER A 187 -18.25 10.11 -20.84
C SER A 187 -19.36 9.20 -20.31
N ARG A 188 -19.02 8.04 -19.74
CA ARG A 188 -20.01 7.10 -19.18
C ARG A 188 -20.56 7.51 -17.82
N MET A 189 -19.78 8.20 -17.00
CA MET A 189 -20.24 8.69 -15.70
C MET A 189 -21.28 9.82 -15.83
N ARG A 190 -21.58 10.31 -17.05
CA ARG A 190 -22.40 11.51 -17.29
C ARG A 190 -21.93 12.71 -16.46
N ALA A 191 -20.67 12.70 -16.06
CA ALA A 191 -20.03 13.89 -15.52
C ALA A 191 -20.06 14.96 -16.61
N SER A 192 -20.07 16.24 -16.21
CA SER A 192 -20.03 17.34 -17.17
C SER A 192 -18.83 17.13 -18.09
N LEU A 193 -19.07 16.80 -19.35
CA LEU A 193 -18.02 16.65 -20.34
C LEU A 193 -17.19 17.94 -20.35
N PRO A 194 -15.87 17.84 -20.47
CA PRO A 194 -15.05 19.02 -20.53
C PRO A 194 -15.49 19.90 -21.72
N LYS A 195 -15.56 21.21 -21.51
CA LYS A 195 -16.20 22.10 -22.50
C LYS A 195 -15.35 22.13 -23.79
N PRO A 196 -15.98 22.03 -24.97
CA PRO A 196 -15.29 22.31 -26.23
C PRO A 196 -14.67 23.70 -26.18
N GLN A 197 -13.39 23.83 -26.50
CA GLN A 197 -12.70 25.13 -26.56
C GLN A 197 -11.92 25.28 -27.86
N GLN A 198 -11.83 26.53 -28.34
CA GLN A 198 -10.99 26.87 -29.48
C GLN A 198 -9.56 26.36 -29.32
N ALA A 199 -8.98 25.97 -30.45
CA ALA A 199 -7.61 25.49 -30.55
C ALA A 199 -6.65 26.52 -29.94
N ARG A 200 -5.81 26.06 -29.01
CA ARG A 200 -4.83 26.89 -28.29
C ARG A 200 -3.63 26.05 -27.91
N GLN A 201 -2.53 26.75 -27.60
CA GLN A 201 -1.32 26.11 -27.11
C GLN A 201 -1.59 25.25 -25.87
N MET A 202 -1.31 23.95 -25.97
CA MET A 202 -1.63 22.97 -24.94
C MET A 202 -0.71 23.06 -23.73
N TRP A 203 0.58 23.30 -23.96
CA TRP A 203 1.59 23.46 -22.91
C TRP A 203 2.31 24.78 -23.05
N ASN A 204 2.23 25.61 -22.02
CA ASN A 204 2.98 26.86 -21.89
C ASN A 204 3.69 26.90 -20.52
N PRO A 205 5.03 26.87 -20.45
CA PRO A 205 5.96 26.78 -21.59
C PRO A 205 5.89 25.41 -22.29
N ALA A 206 6.36 25.36 -23.54
CA ALA A 206 6.44 24.12 -24.30
C ALA A 206 7.40 23.12 -23.61
N PRO A 207 7.05 21.82 -23.54
CA PRO A 207 7.90 20.82 -22.90
C PRO A 207 9.16 20.55 -23.74
N LYS A 208 10.20 20.01 -23.09
CA LYS A 208 11.43 19.57 -23.77
C LYS A 208 11.30 18.17 -24.41
N GLY A 209 10.29 17.41 -23.99
CA GLY A 209 10.01 16.08 -24.49
C GLY A 209 8.60 15.65 -24.08
N VAL A 210 7.99 14.80 -24.90
CA VAL A 210 6.70 14.16 -24.61
C VAL A 210 6.86 12.66 -24.78
N ARG A 211 6.50 11.89 -23.76
CA ARG A 211 6.35 10.43 -23.85
C ARG A 211 4.90 10.14 -24.20
N VAL A 212 4.68 9.36 -25.25
CA VAL A 212 3.36 8.90 -25.65
C VAL A 212 3.27 7.42 -25.36
N CYS A 213 2.34 7.03 -24.50
CA CYS A 213 2.02 5.63 -24.20
C CYS A 213 0.68 5.30 -24.85
N VAL A 214 0.66 4.31 -25.75
CA VAL A 214 -0.53 3.87 -26.48
C VAL A 214 -1.12 2.63 -25.81
N TYR A 215 -2.44 2.63 -25.65
CA TYR A 215 -3.20 1.59 -24.98
C TYR A 215 -4.37 1.13 -25.85
N ARG A 216 -4.69 -0.17 -25.77
CA ARG A 216 -5.89 -0.77 -26.34
C ARG A 216 -6.90 -1.03 -25.24
N THR A 217 -8.13 -0.59 -25.41
CA THR A 217 -9.22 -0.80 -24.44
C THR A 217 -9.56 -2.29 -24.32
N VAL A 218 -9.54 -2.85 -23.12
CA VAL A 218 -9.72 -4.29 -22.88
C VAL A 218 -10.87 -4.65 -21.95
N ASP A 219 -11.29 -3.75 -21.05
CA ASP A 219 -12.41 -4.00 -20.14
C ASP A 219 -13.42 -2.85 -20.20
N LYS A 220 -14.67 -3.18 -20.54
CA LYS A 220 -15.80 -2.24 -20.64
C LYS A 220 -16.86 -2.50 -19.56
N THR A 221 -16.63 -3.41 -18.60
CA THR A 221 -17.59 -3.72 -17.53
C THR A 221 -17.51 -2.70 -16.38
N ARG A 222 -18.59 -2.62 -15.56
CA ARG A 222 -18.98 -1.43 -14.77
C ARG A 222 -17.86 -0.81 -13.92
N GLY A 223 -17.71 0.52 -14.04
CA GLY A 223 -16.87 1.36 -13.18
C GLY A 223 -15.82 2.14 -13.97
N THR A 224 -14.63 1.56 -14.07
CA THR A 224 -13.45 2.17 -14.70
C THR A 224 -13.07 1.39 -15.95
N ILE A 225 -12.90 2.08 -17.08
CA ILE A 225 -12.46 1.44 -18.33
C ILE A 225 -10.94 1.43 -18.32
N GLU A 226 -10.35 0.27 -18.56
CA GLU A 226 -8.90 0.10 -18.62
C GLU A 226 -8.42 -0.16 -20.05
N GLY A 227 -7.30 0.46 -20.40
CA GLY A 227 -6.49 0.14 -21.55
C GLY A 227 -5.27 -0.71 -21.17
N LYS A 228 -4.91 -1.66 -22.02
CA LYS A 228 -3.68 -2.45 -21.94
C LYS A 228 -2.60 -1.80 -22.80
N PHE A 229 -1.39 -1.69 -22.28
CA PHE A 229 -0.27 -1.06 -22.97
C PHE A 229 0.19 -1.81 -24.22
N GLU A 230 0.36 -1.06 -25.32
CA GLU A 230 0.70 -1.62 -26.63
C GLU A 230 2.01 -1.05 -27.19
N SER A 231 2.25 0.26 -27.12
CA SER A 231 3.48 0.86 -27.65
C SER A 231 3.83 2.17 -26.96
N MET A 232 5.10 2.58 -27.09
CA MET A 232 5.54 3.90 -26.62
C MET A 232 6.31 4.65 -27.70
N ARG A 233 6.28 5.98 -27.59
CA ARG A 233 7.10 6.89 -28.37
C ARG A 233 7.63 8.01 -27.48
N ILE A 234 8.77 8.56 -27.86
CA ILE A 234 9.32 9.75 -27.21
C ILE A 234 9.58 10.80 -28.30
N PHE A 235 8.89 11.92 -28.20
CA PHE A 235 9.06 13.07 -29.08
C PHE A 235 10.02 14.05 -28.43
N LYS A 236 11.03 14.49 -29.19
CA LYS A 236 12.00 15.52 -28.80
C LYS A 236 12.29 16.41 -30.01
N SER A 237 12.81 17.61 -29.75
CA SER A 237 13.34 18.50 -30.80
C SER A 237 12.35 18.73 -31.97
N GLY A 238 12.73 18.44 -33.22
CA GLY A 238 11.91 18.68 -34.41
C GLY A 238 10.59 17.90 -34.43
N SER A 239 10.61 16.61 -34.10
CA SER A 239 9.39 15.79 -34.08
C SER A 239 8.43 16.23 -32.97
N LEU A 240 8.96 16.72 -31.86
CA LEU A 240 8.14 17.34 -30.82
C LEU A 240 7.46 18.61 -31.30
N ARG A 241 8.17 19.48 -32.04
CA ARG A 241 7.56 20.71 -32.59
C ARG A 241 6.40 20.36 -33.52
N THR A 242 6.60 19.39 -34.42
CA THR A 242 5.55 18.92 -35.33
C THR A 242 4.34 18.38 -34.55
N LEU A 243 4.57 17.54 -33.53
CA LEU A 243 3.49 17.03 -32.69
C LEU A 243 2.73 18.16 -31.99
N LEU A 244 3.45 19.09 -31.33
CA LEU A 244 2.83 20.20 -30.61
C LEU A 244 1.99 21.09 -31.54
N THR A 245 2.49 21.44 -32.73
CA THR A 245 1.70 22.19 -33.72
C THR A 245 0.43 21.47 -34.12
N ALA A 246 0.50 20.15 -34.35
CA ALA A 246 -0.67 19.35 -34.70
C ALA A 246 -1.71 19.34 -33.55
N LEU A 247 -1.26 19.18 -32.31
CA LEU A 247 -2.11 19.18 -31.11
C LEU A 247 -2.72 20.55 -30.80
N ASP A 248 -1.97 21.64 -31.00
CA ASP A 248 -2.40 23.01 -30.73
C ASP A 248 -3.45 23.50 -31.73
N SER A 249 -3.51 22.88 -32.92
CA SER A 249 -4.46 23.20 -34.00
C SER A 249 -5.77 22.39 -33.94
N ALA A 250 -5.89 21.46 -32.99
CA ALA A 250 -7.02 20.55 -32.84
C ALA A 250 -8.35 21.27 -32.56
N PRO A 251 -9.34 21.23 -33.47
CA PRO A 251 -10.63 21.91 -33.29
C PRO A 251 -11.50 21.20 -32.25
N ALA A 252 -12.48 21.91 -31.68
CA ALA A 252 -13.47 21.34 -30.75
C ALA A 252 -14.69 20.81 -31.52
N THR A 253 -15.23 19.65 -31.14
CA THR A 253 -16.46 19.11 -31.76
C THR A 253 -17.12 18.07 -30.85
N ASP A 254 -18.45 17.94 -30.98
CA ASP A 254 -19.24 16.94 -30.26
C ASP A 254 -19.35 15.68 -31.12
N CYS A 255 -18.64 14.62 -30.72
CA CYS A 255 -18.68 13.34 -31.38
C CYS A 255 -18.92 12.24 -30.34
N PRO A 256 -19.96 11.39 -30.48
CA PRO A 256 -20.36 10.45 -29.44
C PRO A 256 -19.89 9.00 -29.63
N SER A 257 -18.97 8.69 -30.55
CA SER A 257 -18.52 7.31 -30.78
C SER A 257 -17.49 6.85 -29.75
N ASP A 258 -17.67 5.63 -29.23
CA ASP A 258 -16.64 4.91 -28.48
C ASP A 258 -15.35 4.75 -29.32
N HIS A 259 -14.21 4.76 -28.65
CA HIS A 259 -12.91 4.42 -29.22
C HIS A 259 -12.42 3.06 -28.68
N THR A 260 -11.40 2.49 -29.32
CA THR A 260 -10.75 1.24 -28.88
C THR A 260 -9.25 1.39 -28.62
N TRP A 261 -8.68 2.53 -29.02
CA TRP A 261 -7.29 2.90 -28.82
C TRP A 261 -7.18 4.33 -28.30
N PHE A 262 -6.34 4.52 -27.30
CA PHE A 262 -6.02 5.84 -26.78
C PHE A 262 -4.54 5.99 -26.45
N ALA A 263 -4.11 7.23 -26.32
CA ALA A 263 -2.77 7.61 -25.92
C ALA A 263 -2.80 8.50 -24.67
N VAL A 264 -1.80 8.29 -23.81
CA VAL A 264 -1.44 9.22 -22.73
C VAL A 264 -0.16 9.94 -23.14
N LEU A 265 -0.21 11.27 -23.17
CA LEU A 265 0.91 12.15 -23.52
C LEU A 265 1.46 12.75 -22.23
N ASP A 266 2.60 12.24 -21.76
CA ASP A 266 3.24 12.60 -20.50
C ASP A 266 4.47 13.50 -20.73
N THR A 267 4.46 14.67 -20.09
CA THR A 267 5.58 15.63 -20.08
C THR A 267 6.50 15.48 -18.85
N GLY A 268 6.17 14.59 -17.93
CA GLY A 268 6.77 14.41 -16.60
C GLY A 268 6.14 15.26 -15.51
N SER A 269 5.25 16.20 -15.84
CA SER A 269 4.55 17.07 -14.87
C SER A 269 3.06 17.21 -15.13
N ARG A 270 2.64 17.04 -16.39
CA ARG A 270 1.26 17.14 -16.85
C ARG A 270 1.01 16.13 -17.95
N GLU A 271 -0.21 15.61 -17.98
CA GLU A 271 -0.67 14.63 -18.96
C GLU A 271 -1.77 15.24 -19.85
N ALA A 272 -1.82 14.76 -21.09
CA ALA A 272 -2.97 14.92 -21.98
C ALA A 272 -3.42 13.53 -22.46
N TYR A 273 -4.69 13.40 -22.84
CA TYR A 273 -5.28 12.13 -23.28
C TYR A 273 -5.83 12.29 -24.68
N ALA A 274 -5.60 11.30 -25.54
CA ALA A 274 -6.10 11.35 -26.90
C ALA A 274 -6.68 10.02 -27.35
N GLU A 275 -7.86 10.03 -27.95
CA GLU A 275 -8.37 8.88 -28.68
C GLU A 275 -7.62 8.77 -30.03
N LEU A 276 -7.18 7.58 -30.39
CA LEU A 276 -6.46 7.32 -31.64
C LEU A 276 -7.40 6.81 -32.75
N ASP A 277 -8.56 6.31 -32.36
CA ASP A 277 -9.66 5.94 -33.24
C ASP A 277 -10.98 6.57 -32.74
N GLY A 278 -12.12 6.17 -33.32
CA GLY A 278 -13.43 6.73 -32.99
C GLY A 278 -13.50 8.25 -33.25
N CYS A 279 -13.80 9.02 -32.20
CA CYS A 279 -13.97 10.46 -32.31
C CYS A 279 -12.66 11.23 -32.32
N ARG A 280 -11.53 10.60 -31.97
CA ARG A 280 -10.22 11.26 -31.91
C ARG A 280 -10.22 12.44 -30.93
N ASN A 281 -11.01 12.35 -29.86
CA ASN A 281 -11.07 13.39 -28.85
C ASN A 281 -9.71 13.59 -28.18
N LEU A 282 -9.41 14.84 -27.83
CA LEU A 282 -8.19 15.25 -27.14
C LEU A 282 -8.58 15.99 -25.87
N VAL A 283 -8.27 15.41 -24.72
CA VAL A 283 -8.37 16.06 -23.41
C VAL A 283 -7.03 16.71 -23.11
N ARG A 284 -7.03 18.04 -23.04
CA ARG A 284 -5.85 18.84 -22.72
C ARG A 284 -5.55 18.82 -21.21
N PRO A 285 -4.32 19.17 -20.78
CA PRO A 285 -3.94 19.18 -19.37
C PRO A 285 -4.74 20.12 -18.47
N ASP A 286 -5.38 21.13 -19.07
CA ASP A 286 -6.26 22.08 -18.41
C ASP A 286 -7.72 21.60 -18.32
N GLY A 287 -8.00 20.38 -18.77
CA GLY A 287 -9.33 19.79 -18.80
C GLY A 287 -10.22 20.31 -19.93
N THR A 288 -9.68 20.86 -21.02
CA THR A 288 -10.50 21.28 -22.18
C THR A 288 -10.48 20.23 -23.30
N LEU A 289 -11.53 20.23 -24.14
CA LEU A 289 -11.66 19.29 -25.26
C LEU A 289 -11.22 19.89 -26.60
N GLY A 290 -10.56 19.05 -27.40
CA GLY A 290 -10.30 19.23 -28.82
C GLY A 290 -10.42 17.90 -29.57
N ARG A 291 -10.01 17.87 -30.84
CA ARG A 291 -10.02 16.67 -31.68
C ARG A 291 -8.75 16.58 -32.53
N LEU A 292 -8.11 15.41 -32.51
CA LEU A 292 -6.94 15.16 -33.34
C LEU A 292 -7.29 15.17 -34.83
N THR A 293 -6.44 15.82 -35.62
CA THR A 293 -6.44 15.68 -37.08
C THR A 293 -5.95 14.28 -37.47
N PRO A 294 -6.27 13.80 -38.68
CA PRO A 294 -5.69 12.55 -39.19
C PRO A 294 -4.16 12.51 -39.11
N ASP A 295 -3.50 13.62 -39.44
CA ASP A 295 -2.04 13.74 -39.37
C ASP A 295 -1.52 13.62 -37.93
N ALA A 296 -2.23 14.21 -36.96
CA ALA A 296 -1.88 14.08 -35.55
C ALA A 296 -2.02 12.64 -35.05
N VAL A 297 -3.05 11.91 -35.49
CA VAL A 297 -3.20 10.49 -35.17
C VAL A 297 -2.06 9.68 -35.77
N ALA A 298 -1.73 9.90 -37.06
CA ALA A 298 -0.64 9.22 -37.74
C ALA A 298 0.68 9.39 -36.99
N LEU A 299 1.01 10.62 -36.56
CA LEU A 299 2.21 10.88 -35.75
C LEU A 299 2.24 10.07 -34.44
N LEU A 300 1.08 9.85 -33.80
CA LEU A 300 0.99 9.10 -32.54
C LEU A 300 1.05 7.58 -32.75
N THR A 301 0.65 7.08 -33.93
CA THR A 301 0.55 5.65 -34.22
C THR A 301 1.71 5.07 -35.04
N ASP A 302 2.32 5.82 -35.97
CA ASP A 302 3.28 5.35 -37.02
C ASP A 302 4.70 5.06 -36.58
#